data_AF-F8DBK4-F1
#
_entry.id   AF-F8DBK4-F1
#
_cell.length_a   1.000
_cell.length_b   1.000
_cell.length_c   1.000
_cell.angle_alpha   90.00
_cell.angle_beta   90.00
_cell.angle_gamma   90.00
#
_symmetry.space_group_name_H-M   'P 1'
#
loop_
_entity.id
_entity.type
_entity.pdbx_description
1 polymer ?
#
loop_
_entity_poly.entity_id
_entity_poly.type
_entity_poly.pdbx_seq_one_letter_code
_entity_poly.pdbx_strand_id
1 'polypeptide(L)'
;MTREQLYVSHAPGDLELVRELFSTVENFPIGVHIAAEEADSGRARTRLAGRIANSDLVVAVLTERSATDRWINQEIGYARAKGIPVLPLSDRDVRHGGYIDDVDGVTIDRSDLPATVFELLCQLRRELSPLGALSVPNWYVRFPCTVSDCDRPVTLEIEHEQSKLWKLHRRGRRLSADCEGCGSRYYFDPGTIGFVGRGEPDSTGGSEAGSNSRSSEGRR
;
A
#
# COMPACT_ATOMS: atom_id res chain seq x y z
N MET A 1 -3.30 19.91 -6.70
CA MET A 1 -4.15 18.77 -6.31
C MET A 1 -3.59 18.24 -5.01
N THR A 2 -4.37 18.32 -3.93
CA THR A 2 -3.93 17.85 -2.61
C THR A 2 -3.98 16.33 -2.64
N ARG A 3 -2.82 15.71 -2.44
CA ARG A 3 -2.66 14.28 -2.17
C ARG A 3 -3.41 13.96 -0.89
N GLU A 4 -4.20 12.89 -0.82
CA GLU A 4 -4.87 12.46 0.41
C GLU A 4 -3.82 12.29 1.52
N GLN A 5 -4.10 12.72 2.74
CA GLN A 5 -3.16 12.72 3.86
C GLN A 5 -3.57 11.69 4.91
N LEU A 6 -2.68 10.76 5.20
CA LEU A 6 -2.82 9.75 6.23
C LEU A 6 -1.93 10.08 7.42
N TYR A 7 -2.50 10.10 8.62
CA TYR A 7 -1.74 10.18 9.86
C TYR A 7 -1.70 8.81 10.53
N VAL A 8 -0.52 8.30 10.84
CA VAL A 8 -0.34 7.01 11.51
C VAL A 8 0.09 7.23 12.95
N SER A 9 -0.84 7.00 13.87
CA SER A 9 -0.65 7.02 15.32
C SER A 9 -0.17 5.65 15.79
N HIS A 10 0.92 5.59 16.55
CA HIS A 10 1.47 4.34 17.07
C HIS A 10 2.27 4.56 18.35
N ALA A 11 2.53 3.49 19.11
CA ALA A 11 3.45 3.57 20.23
C ALA A 11 4.89 3.59 19.71
N PRO A 12 5.83 4.28 20.38
CA PRO A 12 7.21 4.37 19.89
C PRO A 12 7.87 3.02 19.61
N GLY A 13 7.59 2.03 20.45
CA GLY A 13 8.10 0.66 20.32
C GLY A 13 7.55 -0.12 19.12
N ASP A 14 6.60 0.42 18.37
CA ASP A 14 5.96 -0.21 17.20
C ASP A 14 6.45 0.38 15.86
N LEU A 15 7.39 1.33 15.89
CA LEU A 15 7.85 2.04 14.69
C LEU A 15 8.32 1.12 13.56
N GLU A 16 9.01 0.02 13.89
CA GLU A 16 9.50 -0.94 12.89
C GLU A 16 8.34 -1.65 12.18
N LEU A 17 7.36 -2.16 12.95
CA LEU A 17 6.13 -2.76 12.43
C LEU A 17 5.36 -1.77 11.56
N VAL A 18 5.23 -0.52 12.01
CA VAL A 18 4.55 0.54 11.26
C VAL A 18 5.25 0.81 9.94
N ARG A 19 6.58 0.93 9.93
CA ARG A 19 7.34 1.12 8.69
C ARG A 19 7.14 -0.04 7.72
N GLU A 20 7.13 -1.27 8.22
CA GLU A 20 6.91 -2.44 7.38
C GLU A 20 5.52 -2.41 6.74
N LEU A 21 4.47 -2.21 7.54
CA LEU A 21 3.07 -2.18 7.08
C LEU A 21 2.79 -1.02 6.11
N PHE A 22 3.39 0.16 6.34
CA PHE A 22 3.13 1.35 5.55
C PHE A 22 4.11 1.58 4.39
N SER A 23 5.21 0.82 4.33
CA SER A 23 6.20 0.91 3.23
C SER A 23 5.57 0.83 1.84
N THR A 24 4.53 0.01 1.69
CA THR A 24 3.85 -0.12 0.40
C THR A 24 2.77 0.93 0.19
N VAL A 25 2.15 1.43 1.27
CA VAL A 25 1.18 2.54 1.21
C VAL A 25 1.85 3.84 0.73
N GLU A 26 3.12 4.06 1.09
CA GLU A 26 3.92 5.22 0.64
C GLU A 26 4.14 5.26 -0.88
N ASN A 27 3.98 4.13 -1.58
CA ASN A 27 4.09 4.06 -3.03
C ASN A 27 2.86 4.58 -3.78
N PHE A 28 1.75 4.79 -3.08
CA PHE A 28 0.51 5.35 -3.63
C PHE A 28 0.55 6.87 -3.64
N PRO A 29 -0.31 7.55 -4.42
CA PRO A 29 -0.52 8.99 -4.34
C PRO A 29 -1.25 9.40 -3.04
N ILE A 30 -0.79 8.90 -1.88
CA ILE A 30 -1.24 9.26 -0.53
C ILE A 30 -0.02 9.81 0.23
N GLY A 31 -0.17 10.92 0.94
CA GLY A 31 0.83 11.46 1.84
C GLY A 31 0.73 10.74 3.18
N VAL A 32 1.70 9.90 3.51
CA VAL A 32 1.73 9.19 4.79
C VAL A 32 2.61 9.96 5.78
N HIS A 33 2.05 10.27 6.94
CA HIS A 33 2.79 10.81 8.07
C HIS A 33 2.76 9.84 9.24
N ILE A 34 3.88 9.16 9.46
CA ILE A 34 4.10 8.33 10.65
C ILE A 34 4.49 9.25 11.82
N ALA A 35 3.73 9.16 12.91
CA ALA A 35 3.98 9.96 14.10
C ALA A 35 5.34 9.60 14.72
N ALA A 36 6.31 10.51 14.65
CA ALA A 36 7.58 10.35 15.38
C ALA A 36 7.41 10.74 16.86
N GLU A 37 8.25 10.16 17.74
CA GLU A 37 8.41 10.62 19.13
C GLU A 37 8.84 12.10 19.17
N GLU A 38 7.88 13.01 19.21
CA GLU A 38 8.11 14.42 19.54
C GLU A 38 7.17 14.90 20.67
N ALA A 39 6.57 14.01 21.47
CA ALA A 39 5.47 14.38 22.37
C ALA A 39 5.85 15.10 23.68
N ASP A 40 7.13 15.44 23.93
CA ASP A 40 7.56 15.99 25.23
C ASP A 40 7.65 17.53 25.30
N SER A 41 7.39 18.27 24.23
CA SER A 41 7.36 19.74 24.28
C SER A 41 5.99 20.32 23.93
N GLY A 42 5.53 21.34 24.66
CA GLY A 42 4.25 22.02 24.38
C GLY A 42 4.16 22.58 22.95
N ARG A 43 5.30 22.87 22.32
CA ARG A 43 5.40 23.29 20.90
C ARG A 43 5.11 22.14 19.93
N ALA A 44 5.44 20.91 20.31
CA ALA A 44 5.12 19.72 19.54
C ALA A 44 3.63 19.38 19.59
N ARG A 45 2.91 19.67 20.68
CA ARG A 45 1.46 19.44 20.78
C ARG A 45 0.66 20.23 19.75
N THR A 46 0.97 21.52 19.58
CA THR A 46 0.31 22.37 18.55
C THR A 46 0.66 21.91 17.14
N ARG A 47 1.90 21.47 16.91
CA ARG A 47 2.35 20.94 15.62
C ARG A 47 1.63 19.64 15.28
N LEU A 48 1.46 18.76 16.27
CA LEU A 48 0.84 17.44 16.10
C LEU A 48 -0.68 17.56 15.90
N ALA A 49 -1.35 18.44 16.64
CA ALA A 49 -2.76 18.78 16.41
C ALA A 49 -2.99 19.34 15.00
N GLY A 50 -2.05 20.14 14.48
CA GLY A 50 -2.07 20.63 13.10
C GLY A 50 -1.92 19.50 12.07
N ARG A 51 -1.08 18.49 12.33
CA ARG A 51 -0.93 17.35 11.42
C ARG A 51 -2.19 16.50 11.36
N ILE A 52 -2.75 16.13 12.51
CA ILE A 52 -4.01 15.38 12.56
C ILE A 52 -5.13 16.18 11.89
N ALA A 53 -5.25 17.49 12.18
CA ALA A 53 -6.32 18.31 11.61
C ALA A 53 -6.26 18.47 10.07
N ASN A 54 -5.10 18.24 9.45
CA ASN A 54 -4.94 18.29 8.00
C ASN A 54 -4.95 16.89 7.35
N SER A 55 -5.29 15.85 8.11
CA SER A 55 -5.36 14.48 7.62
C SER A 55 -6.77 14.12 7.20
N ASP A 56 -6.89 13.35 6.12
CA ASP A 56 -8.17 12.81 5.64
C ASP A 56 -8.56 11.55 6.40
N LEU A 57 -7.57 10.83 6.96
CA LEU A 57 -7.76 9.63 7.75
C LEU A 57 -6.64 9.49 8.80
N VAL A 58 -7.00 9.00 9.99
CA VAL A 58 -6.04 8.58 11.02
C VAL A 58 -6.02 7.06 11.11
N VAL A 59 -4.86 6.43 11.03
CA VAL A 59 -4.70 5.01 11.38
C VAL A 59 -4.12 4.91 12.78
N ALA A 60 -4.84 4.26 13.69
CA ALA A 60 -4.37 4.01 15.05
C ALA A 60 -3.83 2.58 15.14
N VAL A 61 -2.52 2.43 15.33
CA VAL A 61 -1.85 1.13 15.44
C VAL A 61 -1.86 0.68 16.90
N LEU A 62 -2.66 -0.35 17.20
CA LEU A 62 -3.01 -0.80 18.54
C LEU A 62 -2.42 -2.20 18.82
N THR A 63 -1.21 -2.21 19.35
CA THR A 63 -0.55 -3.37 19.95
C THR A 63 -0.77 -3.36 21.47
N GLU A 64 -0.28 -4.38 22.18
CA GLU A 64 -0.25 -4.37 23.65
C GLU A 64 0.42 -3.10 24.23
N ARG A 65 1.41 -2.54 23.50
CA ARG A 65 2.17 -1.37 23.94
C ARG A 65 1.39 -0.07 23.75
N SER A 66 0.60 0.04 22.69
CA SER A 66 -0.18 1.24 22.39
C SER A 66 -1.59 1.24 22.97
N ALA A 67 -2.16 0.09 23.31
CA ALA A 67 -3.55 -0.03 23.79
C ALA A 67 -3.85 0.84 25.02
N THR A 68 -2.85 1.10 25.86
CA THR A 68 -2.99 1.94 27.07
C THR A 68 -2.22 3.25 26.98
N ASP A 69 -1.60 3.54 25.84
CA ASP A 69 -0.81 4.75 25.67
C ASP A 69 -1.72 5.99 25.69
N ARG A 70 -1.43 6.89 26.63
CA ARG A 70 -2.24 8.09 26.86
C ARG A 70 -2.18 9.05 25.67
N TRP A 71 -1.07 9.06 24.94
CA TRP A 71 -0.87 9.94 23.80
C TRP A 71 -1.71 9.47 22.61
N ILE A 72 -1.66 8.18 22.28
CA ILE A 72 -2.46 7.59 21.20
C ILE A 72 -3.96 7.80 21.45
N ASN A 73 -4.40 7.59 22.71
CA ASN A 73 -5.79 7.87 23.09
C ASN A 73 -6.17 9.35 22.91
N GLN A 74 -5.25 10.29 23.14
CA GLN A 74 -5.49 11.72 22.88
C GLN A 74 -5.57 12.02 21.38
N GLU A 75 -4.72 11.40 20.57
CA GLU A 75 -4.73 11.57 19.11
C GLU A 75 -6.03 11.05 18.51
N ILE A 76 -6.46 9.84 18.91
CA ILE A 76 -7.76 9.25 18.54
C ILE A 76 -8.91 10.17 18.96
N GLY A 77 -8.91 10.63 20.22
CA GLY A 77 -9.95 11.51 20.73
C GLY A 77 -10.02 12.85 19.99
N TYR A 78 -8.86 13.43 19.65
CA TYR A 78 -8.77 14.67 18.88
C TYR A 78 -9.29 14.47 17.45
N ALA A 79 -8.89 13.40 16.77
CA ALA A 79 -9.37 13.07 15.43
C ALA A 79 -10.90 12.91 15.40
N ARG A 80 -11.46 12.12 16.32
CA ARG A 80 -12.91 11.92 16.45
C ARG A 80 -13.64 13.23 16.75
N ALA A 81 -13.12 14.07 17.65
CA ALA A 81 -13.70 15.38 17.93
C ALA A 81 -13.68 16.34 16.73
N LYS A 82 -12.78 16.13 15.76
CA LYS A 82 -12.71 16.88 14.51
C LYS A 82 -13.50 16.25 13.36
N GLY A 83 -14.15 15.11 13.59
CA GLY A 83 -14.88 14.37 12.55
C GLY A 83 -13.97 13.69 11.53
N ILE A 84 -12.70 13.48 11.87
CA ILE A 84 -11.74 12.77 11.03
C ILE A 84 -11.91 11.28 11.29
N PRO A 85 -12.10 10.44 10.25
CA PRO A 85 -12.24 9.00 10.45
C PRO A 85 -10.97 8.43 11.08
N VAL A 86 -11.16 7.42 11.92
CA VAL A 86 -10.07 6.67 12.57
C VAL A 86 -10.22 5.22 12.15
N LEU A 87 -9.20 4.65 11.53
CA LEU A 87 -9.09 3.24 11.18
C LEU A 87 -8.21 2.54 12.23
N PRO A 88 -8.75 1.66 13.08
CA PRO A 88 -7.95 0.84 13.97
C PRO A 88 -7.16 -0.21 13.17
N LEU A 89 -5.88 -0.38 13.48
CA LEU A 89 -5.01 -1.46 13.01
C LEU A 89 -4.44 -2.17 14.24
N SER A 90 -5.04 -3.29 14.65
CA SER A 90 -4.87 -3.85 16.00
C SER A 90 -4.38 -5.29 16.00
N ASP A 91 -3.55 -5.66 16.99
CA ASP A 91 -3.27 -7.08 17.26
C ASP A 91 -4.59 -7.80 17.62
N ARG A 92 -4.72 -9.09 17.26
CA ARG A 92 -5.98 -9.87 17.42
C ARG A 92 -6.58 -9.81 18.83
N ASP A 93 -5.73 -9.82 19.85
CA ASP A 93 -6.15 -9.88 21.25
C ASP A 93 -6.30 -8.48 21.89
N VAL A 94 -6.02 -7.42 21.14
CA VAL A 94 -6.16 -6.03 21.60
C VAL A 94 -7.58 -5.55 21.32
N ARG A 95 -8.33 -5.32 22.40
CA ARG A 95 -9.68 -4.74 22.29
C ARG A 95 -9.59 -3.26 21.97
N HIS A 96 -10.44 -2.83 21.04
CA HIS A 96 -10.68 -1.41 20.84
C HIS A 96 -11.38 -0.85 22.09
N GLY A 97 -10.88 0.26 22.60
CA GLY A 97 -11.43 0.92 23.77
C GLY A 97 -11.67 2.40 23.51
N GLY A 98 -12.54 3.01 24.33
CA GLY A 98 -12.81 4.44 24.26
C GLY A 98 -13.56 4.83 22.98
N TYR A 99 -13.05 5.81 22.24
CA TYR A 99 -13.78 6.44 21.12
C TYR A 99 -13.85 5.62 19.82
N ILE A 100 -13.30 4.41 19.82
CA ILE A 100 -13.21 3.50 18.66
C ILE A 100 -13.70 2.08 18.98
N ASP A 101 -14.42 1.90 20.10
CA ASP A 101 -14.97 0.60 20.49
C ASP A 101 -16.02 0.07 19.50
N ASP A 102 -16.68 0.97 18.77
CA ASP A 102 -17.69 0.72 17.74
C ASP A 102 -17.13 0.68 16.31
N VAL A 103 -15.80 0.81 16.14
CA VAL A 103 -15.17 0.93 14.83
C VAL A 103 -14.51 -0.38 14.42
N ASP A 104 -14.93 -0.92 13.27
CA ASP A 104 -14.26 -2.04 12.62
C ASP A 104 -12.87 -1.63 12.15
N GLY A 105 -11.88 -2.49 12.42
CA GLY A 105 -10.48 -2.25 12.08
C GLY A 105 -9.89 -3.37 11.22
N VAL A 106 -8.58 -3.27 10.98
CA VAL A 106 -7.77 -4.33 10.38
C VAL A 106 -7.04 -5.06 11.50
N THR A 107 -7.16 -6.38 11.55
CA THR A 107 -6.37 -7.20 12.47
C THR A 107 -4.96 -7.40 11.91
N ILE A 108 -3.94 -7.14 12.74
CA ILE A 108 -2.54 -7.43 12.44
C ILE A 108 -2.31 -8.94 12.61
N ASP A 109 -2.06 -9.62 11.50
CA ASP A 109 -1.55 -10.99 11.51
C ASP A 109 -0.03 -10.96 11.38
N ARG A 110 0.67 -11.09 12.51
CA ARG A 110 2.14 -11.10 12.56
C ARG A 110 2.77 -12.31 11.85
N SER A 111 2.00 -13.37 11.61
CA SER A 111 2.45 -14.54 10.86
C SER A 111 2.27 -14.38 9.34
N ASP A 112 1.43 -13.43 8.92
CA ASP A 112 1.15 -13.10 7.53
C ASP A 112 0.94 -11.58 7.35
N LEU A 113 2.04 -10.83 7.48
CA LEU A 113 2.04 -9.38 7.26
C LEU A 113 1.59 -8.99 5.84
N PRO A 114 1.91 -9.74 4.76
CA PRO A 114 1.34 -9.49 3.44
C PRO A 114 -0.19 -9.47 3.41
N ALA A 115 -0.86 -10.41 4.10
CA ALA A 115 -2.32 -10.39 4.23
C ALA A 115 -2.81 -9.15 5.00
N THR A 116 -2.10 -8.77 6.06
CA THR A 116 -2.41 -7.55 6.84
C THR A 116 -2.31 -6.29 5.96
N VAL A 117 -1.24 -6.16 5.16
CA VAL A 117 -1.05 -5.05 4.22
C VAL A 117 -2.16 -5.05 3.17
N PHE A 118 -2.54 -6.21 2.64
CA PHE A 118 -3.65 -6.33 1.69
C PHE A 118 -4.97 -5.80 2.28
N GLU A 119 -5.34 -6.24 3.49
CA GLU A 119 -6.55 -5.79 4.17
C GLU A 119 -6.50 -4.30 4.52
N LEU A 120 -5.33 -3.79 4.94
CA LEU A 120 -5.10 -2.37 5.14
C LEU A 120 -5.35 -1.57 3.85
N LEU A 121 -4.80 -2.00 2.71
CA LEU A 121 -5.05 -1.35 1.43
C LEU A 121 -6.53 -1.39 1.03
N CYS A 122 -7.24 -2.48 1.34
CA CYS A 122 -8.69 -2.59 1.11
C CYS A 122 -9.46 -1.54 1.92
N GLN A 123 -9.17 -1.43 3.21
CA GLN A 123 -9.85 -0.47 4.09
C GLN A 123 -9.49 0.98 3.72
N LEU A 124 -8.21 1.28 3.47
CA LEU A 124 -7.79 2.60 3.00
C LEU A 124 -8.52 3.00 1.71
N ARG A 125 -8.65 2.07 0.74
CA ARG A 125 -9.39 2.33 -0.50
C ARG A 125 -10.88 2.59 -0.23
N ARG A 126 -11.49 1.88 0.71
CA ARG A 126 -12.90 2.08 1.09
C ARG A 126 -13.13 3.43 1.76
N GLU A 127 -12.31 3.77 2.74
CA GLU A 127 -12.45 5.00 3.52
C GLU A 127 -12.10 6.26 2.71
N LEU A 128 -11.19 6.13 1.73
CA LEU A 128 -10.76 7.25 0.88
C LEU A 128 -11.53 7.37 -0.46
N SER A 129 -12.42 6.41 -0.81
CA SER A 129 -13.19 6.45 -2.08
C SER A 129 -14.67 6.80 -1.89
N PRO A 130 -15.30 7.65 -2.75
CA PRO A 130 -14.72 8.42 -3.84
C PRO A 130 -14.70 9.92 -3.49
N LEU A 131 -13.55 10.48 -3.13
CA LEU A 131 -13.41 11.94 -3.03
C LEU A 131 -12.82 12.50 -4.34
N GLY A 132 -13.62 12.43 -5.42
CA GLY A 132 -13.29 13.02 -6.72
C GLY A 132 -14.31 12.69 -7.82
N ALA A 133 -14.62 13.65 -8.70
CA ALA A 133 -15.69 13.60 -9.70
C ALA A 133 -15.44 12.66 -10.92
N LEU A 134 -14.46 11.76 -10.86
CA LEU A 134 -14.11 10.87 -11.96
C LEU A 134 -14.10 9.42 -11.45
N SER A 135 -14.90 8.61 -12.13
CA SER A 135 -15.54 7.38 -11.68
C SER A 135 -14.64 6.14 -11.57
N VAL A 136 -13.35 6.27 -11.30
CA VAL A 136 -12.47 5.16 -10.91
C VAL A 136 -11.36 5.75 -10.05
N PRO A 137 -11.06 5.19 -8.85
CA PRO A 137 -9.82 5.56 -8.18
C PRO A 137 -8.67 5.11 -9.09
N ASN A 138 -7.96 6.06 -9.73
CA ASN A 138 -6.70 5.81 -10.43
C ASN A 138 -5.62 5.51 -9.38
N TRP A 139 -5.75 4.35 -8.72
CA TRP A 139 -4.73 3.85 -7.82
C TRP A 139 -3.61 3.35 -8.71
N TYR A 140 -2.55 4.14 -8.79
CA TYR A 140 -1.32 3.75 -9.45
C TYR A 140 -0.18 3.80 -8.44
N VAL A 141 0.86 3.01 -8.69
CA VAL A 141 2.11 3.07 -7.95
C VAL A 141 3.20 3.59 -8.87
N ARG A 142 3.92 4.61 -8.42
CA ARG A 142 5.07 5.19 -9.15
C ARG A 142 6.33 5.00 -8.35
N PHE A 143 7.35 4.46 -9.00
CA PHE A 143 8.66 4.24 -8.39
C PHE A 143 9.78 4.56 -9.41
N PRO A 144 10.99 4.92 -8.95
CA PRO A 144 12.10 5.20 -9.85
C PRO A 144 12.53 3.94 -10.59
N CYS A 145 12.83 4.08 -11.88
CA CYS A 145 13.48 3.01 -12.63
C CYS A 145 14.86 2.72 -12.01
N THR A 146 15.18 1.44 -11.88
CA THR A 146 16.45 0.94 -11.31
C THR A 146 17.49 0.60 -12.37
N VAL A 147 17.23 0.88 -13.65
CA VAL A 147 18.20 0.73 -14.74
C VAL A 147 19.14 1.93 -14.75
N SER A 148 20.45 1.67 -14.81
CA SER A 148 21.47 2.71 -14.96
C SER A 148 21.13 3.60 -16.16
N ASP A 149 21.24 4.92 -16.00
CA ASP A 149 20.97 5.92 -17.04
C ASP A 149 19.50 6.07 -17.47
N CYS A 150 18.54 5.48 -16.74
CA CYS A 150 17.11 5.70 -16.94
C CYS A 150 16.50 6.56 -15.82
N ASP A 151 16.08 7.78 -16.15
CA ASP A 151 15.46 8.73 -15.22
C ASP A 151 13.91 8.66 -15.21
N ARG A 152 13.32 7.89 -16.12
CA ARG A 152 11.87 7.76 -16.23
C ARG A 152 11.32 6.90 -15.10
N PRO A 153 10.28 7.37 -14.38
CA PRO A 153 9.60 6.56 -13.38
C PRO A 153 8.79 5.47 -14.08
N VAL A 154 8.61 4.34 -13.40
CA VAL A 154 7.71 3.28 -13.83
C VAL A 154 6.38 3.49 -13.12
N THR A 155 5.28 3.33 -13.86
CA THR A 155 3.92 3.46 -13.34
C THR A 155 3.21 2.12 -13.45
N LEU A 156 2.78 1.57 -12.31
CA LEU A 156 1.90 0.42 -12.25
C LEU A 156 0.47 0.92 -12.03
N GLU A 157 -0.38 0.82 -13.05
CA GLU A 157 -1.82 1.07 -12.93
C GLU A 157 -2.50 -0.12 -12.23
N ILE A 158 -3.30 0.14 -11.20
CA ILE A 158 -4.02 -0.89 -10.44
C ILE A 158 -5.48 -0.90 -10.89
N GLU A 159 -5.69 -1.47 -12.07
CA GLU A 159 -7.01 -1.56 -12.72
C GLU A 159 -7.92 -2.63 -12.10
N HIS A 160 -7.38 -3.48 -11.23
CA HIS A 160 -8.11 -4.59 -10.63
C HIS A 160 -8.68 -4.23 -9.26
N GLU A 161 -9.88 -4.73 -9.00
CA GLU A 161 -10.42 -4.77 -7.64
C GLU A 161 -9.57 -5.67 -6.75
N GLN A 162 -9.56 -5.36 -5.46
CA GLN A 162 -8.72 -5.99 -4.44
C GLN A 162 -9.01 -7.49 -4.33
N SER A 163 -10.27 -7.91 -4.46
CA SER A 163 -10.65 -9.32 -4.50
C SER A 163 -9.97 -10.10 -5.64
N LYS A 164 -9.73 -9.45 -6.78
CA LYS A 164 -9.01 -10.03 -7.93
C LYS A 164 -7.50 -10.02 -7.70
N LEU A 165 -6.97 -8.94 -7.11
CA LEU A 165 -5.57 -8.85 -6.71
C LEU A 165 -5.20 -9.98 -5.73
N TRP A 166 -6.00 -10.23 -4.70
CA TRP A 166 -5.78 -11.34 -3.76
C TRP A 166 -5.77 -12.71 -4.43
N LYS A 167 -6.69 -12.94 -5.38
CA LYS A 167 -6.72 -14.19 -6.17
C LYS A 167 -5.44 -14.37 -7.00
N LEU A 168 -4.86 -13.28 -7.52
CA LEU A 168 -3.60 -13.34 -8.25
C LEU A 168 -2.43 -13.69 -7.30
N HIS A 169 -2.35 -13.03 -6.14
CA HIS A 169 -1.35 -13.31 -5.11
C HIS A 169 -1.39 -14.78 -4.67
N ARG A 170 -2.57 -15.29 -4.27
CA ARG A 170 -2.74 -16.70 -3.87
C ARG A 170 -2.38 -17.73 -4.94
N ARG A 171 -2.39 -17.33 -6.22
CA ARG A 171 -2.01 -18.16 -7.36
C ARG A 171 -0.54 -17.99 -7.76
N GLY A 172 0.24 -17.22 -7.01
CA GLY A 172 1.63 -16.89 -7.32
C GLY A 172 1.79 -16.08 -8.61
N ARG A 173 0.74 -15.40 -9.08
CA ARG A 173 0.78 -14.52 -10.26
C ARG A 173 1.32 -13.16 -9.82
N ARG A 174 1.97 -12.46 -10.74
CA ARG A 174 2.56 -11.14 -10.50
C ARG A 174 1.83 -10.08 -11.33
N LEU A 175 1.76 -8.87 -10.82
CA LEU A 175 1.48 -7.71 -11.66
C LEU A 175 2.76 -7.31 -12.38
N SER A 176 2.64 -6.61 -13.50
CA SER A 176 3.80 -6.10 -14.25
C SER A 176 3.56 -4.72 -14.79
N ALA A 177 4.62 -3.93 -14.83
CA ALA A 177 4.66 -2.63 -15.50
C ALA A 177 5.98 -2.50 -16.26
N ASP A 178 5.93 -1.87 -17.42
CA ASP A 178 7.09 -1.65 -18.29
C ASP A 178 7.56 -0.20 -18.14
N CYS A 179 8.87 0.01 -18.04
CA CYS A 179 9.44 1.35 -18.01
C CYS A 179 9.36 1.99 -19.41
N GLU A 180 8.64 3.11 -19.54
CA GLU A 180 8.53 3.82 -20.82
C GLU A 180 9.87 4.36 -21.36
N GLY A 181 10.87 4.53 -20.49
CA GLY A 181 12.19 5.03 -20.87
C GLY A 181 13.12 3.95 -21.44
N CYS A 182 13.21 2.80 -20.76
CA CYS A 182 14.19 1.74 -21.10
C CYS A 182 13.57 0.39 -21.49
N GLY A 183 12.24 0.27 -21.49
CA GLY A 183 11.52 -0.96 -21.84
C GLY A 183 11.66 -2.11 -20.83
N SER A 184 12.35 -1.91 -19.71
CA SER A 184 12.50 -2.94 -18.67
C SER A 184 11.17 -3.27 -18.01
N ARG A 185 10.92 -4.57 -17.82
CA ARG A 185 9.70 -5.07 -17.15
C ARG A 185 9.92 -5.29 -15.67
N TYR A 186 9.07 -4.68 -14.86
CA TYR A 186 9.06 -4.78 -13.41
C TYR A 186 7.90 -5.65 -12.95
N TYR A 187 8.10 -6.42 -11.88
CA TYR A 187 7.09 -7.30 -11.30
C TYR A 187 6.76 -6.93 -9.86
N PHE A 188 5.47 -7.06 -9.52
CA PHE A 188 4.92 -6.73 -8.21
C PHE A 188 4.09 -7.88 -7.66
N ASP A 189 4.11 -8.00 -6.34
CA ASP A 189 3.20 -8.87 -5.62
C ASP A 189 1.79 -8.25 -5.67
N PRO A 190 0.75 -8.95 -6.14
CA PRO A 190 -0.59 -8.36 -6.23
C PRO A 190 -1.25 -8.09 -4.86
N GLY A 191 -0.87 -8.81 -3.82
CA GLY A 191 -1.46 -8.71 -2.48
C GLY A 191 -0.93 -7.49 -1.74
N THR A 192 0.38 -7.25 -1.82
CA THR A 192 0.98 -6.09 -1.17
C THR A 192 1.16 -4.91 -2.09
N ILE A 193 1.27 -5.12 -3.41
CA ILE A 193 1.79 -4.16 -4.41
C ILE A 193 3.30 -3.90 -4.23
N GLY A 194 3.98 -4.73 -3.44
CA GLY A 194 5.42 -4.64 -3.23
C GLY A 194 6.22 -5.04 -4.47
N PHE A 195 7.34 -4.35 -4.70
CA PHE A 195 8.28 -4.71 -5.76
C PHE A 195 8.92 -6.08 -5.49
N VAL A 196 8.82 -6.99 -6.46
CA VAL A 196 9.39 -8.35 -6.37
C VAL A 196 10.70 -8.47 -7.11
N GLY A 197 10.82 -7.81 -8.26
CA GLY A 197 12.01 -7.92 -9.10
C GLY A 197 11.80 -7.41 -10.52
N ARG A 198 12.89 -7.34 -11.28
CA ARG A 198 12.90 -7.00 -12.70
C ARG A 198 13.09 -8.27 -13.53
N GLY A 199 12.33 -8.42 -14.60
CA GLY A 199 12.58 -9.45 -15.60
C GLY A 199 13.56 -8.98 -16.65
N GLU A 200 14.35 -9.90 -17.20
CA GLU A 200 14.93 -9.67 -18.52
C GLU A 200 13.79 -9.67 -19.56
N PRO A 201 13.84 -8.82 -20.59
CA PRO A 201 12.93 -8.94 -21.71
C PRO A 201 13.12 -10.34 -22.31
N ASP A 202 12.02 -11.09 -22.45
CA ASP A 202 12.04 -12.41 -23.09
C ASP A 202 12.73 -12.30 -24.45
N SER A 203 13.95 -12.82 -24.54
CA SER A 203 14.68 -13.05 -25.78
C SER A 203 14.14 -14.32 -26.46
N THR A 204 12.81 -14.42 -26.61
CA THR A 204 12.16 -15.43 -27.44
C THR A 204 11.30 -14.76 -28.51
N GLY A 205 12.01 -14.15 -29.45
CA GLY A 205 11.45 -13.74 -30.74
C GLY A 205 12.54 -13.79 -31.80
N GLY A 206 12.49 -14.82 -32.66
CA GLY A 206 13.15 -14.79 -33.97
C GLY A 206 14.21 -15.86 -34.24
N SER A 207 13.76 -17.05 -34.64
CA SER A 207 14.43 -17.80 -35.70
C SER A 207 13.38 -18.53 -36.52
N GLU A 208 12.80 -17.79 -37.47
CA GLU A 208 12.30 -18.40 -38.70
C GLU A 208 13.51 -18.78 -39.56
N ALA A 209 13.63 -20.06 -39.89
CA ALA A 209 14.29 -20.49 -41.13
C ALA A 209 13.62 -21.79 -41.58
N GLY A 210 12.78 -21.66 -42.59
CA GLY A 210 12.02 -22.75 -43.18
C GLY A 210 12.87 -23.79 -43.92
N SER A 211 12.27 -24.95 -44.14
CA SER A 211 12.53 -25.82 -45.29
C SER A 211 11.51 -26.96 -45.28
N ASN A 212 10.29 -26.67 -45.74
CA ASN A 212 9.33 -27.70 -46.10
C ASN A 212 9.49 -27.99 -47.61
N SER A 213 10.51 -28.78 -47.93
CA SER A 213 10.70 -29.34 -49.27
C SER A 213 9.81 -30.58 -49.44
N ARG A 214 8.91 -30.44 -50.42
CA ARG A 214 8.14 -31.51 -51.05
C ARG A 214 9.08 -32.64 -51.52
N SER A 215 8.68 -33.89 -51.27
CA SER A 215 8.97 -35.00 -52.18
C SER A 215 7.71 -35.87 -52.32
N SER A 216 7.04 -35.64 -53.44
CA SER A 216 6.10 -36.54 -54.08
C SER A 216 6.88 -37.51 -54.96
N GLU A 217 6.78 -38.81 -54.70
CA GLU A 217 7.05 -39.94 -55.60
C GLU A 217 6.40 -41.15 -54.89
N GLY A 218 5.47 -41.92 -55.42
CA GLY A 218 5.06 -42.18 -56.79
C GLY A 218 4.98 -43.70 -56.96
N ARG A 219 3.76 -44.24 -57.13
CA ARG A 219 3.40 -45.44 -57.94
C ARG A 219 4.36 -46.64 -57.88
N ARG A 220 3.94 -47.83 -57.45
CA ARG A 220 2.98 -48.73 -58.11
C ARG A 220 2.76 -49.96 -57.25
#